data_AF-A0A0P7HEB6-F1
#
_entry.id   AF-A0A0P7HEB6-F1
#
_cell.length_a   1.000
_cell.length_b   1.000
_cell.length_c   1.000
_cell.angle_alpha   90.00
_cell.angle_beta   90.00
_cell.angle_gamma   90.00
#
_symmetry.space_group_name_H-M   'P 1'
#
loop_
_entity.id
_entity.type
_entity.pdbx_description
1 polymer ?
#
loop_
_entity_poly.entity_id
_entity_poly.type
_entity_poly.pdbx_seq_one_letter_code
_entity_poly.pdbx_strand_id
1 'polypeptide(L)'
;MTRHTTSAALVVGTLLAVVPGRVLAHVRYVTPSEGAGRAAELLGAVASDPLALALLGGGGIGAAAAGAGWLSYRPLRADLAVLRTMLESYDDLVPWLARLAIGLPMVGAGFTGYLFSPAATADLLGLPGPLIRLYGIGVGFLLVFGFATRLAALAGLVGYVVGLAFSPALLLALEYVPGFLAILVLGAAVPARTTCSHGSRPPREPPTSGSTPCGSRWHRSASAWRPGPISSR
;
A
#
# COMPACT_ATOMS: atom_id res chain seq x y z
N MET A 1 -16.06 -29.25 -23.55
CA MET A 1 -16.53 -28.88 -22.19
C MET A 1 -15.79 -29.61 -21.06
N THR A 2 -15.43 -30.88 -21.19
CA THR A 2 -14.76 -31.69 -20.14
C THR A 2 -13.32 -31.29 -19.78
N ARG A 3 -12.59 -30.60 -20.68
CA ARG A 3 -11.22 -30.13 -20.42
C ARG A 3 -11.18 -28.90 -19.49
N HIS A 4 -12.16 -28.01 -19.57
CA HIS A 4 -12.21 -26.83 -18.69
C HIS A 4 -12.60 -27.19 -17.25
N THR A 5 -13.45 -28.20 -17.08
CA THR A 5 -13.87 -28.67 -15.76
C THR A 5 -12.78 -29.45 -15.04
N THR A 6 -12.00 -30.27 -15.76
CA THR A 6 -10.83 -30.96 -15.20
C THR A 6 -9.72 -29.98 -14.81
N SER A 7 -9.42 -28.97 -15.64
CA SER A 7 -8.46 -27.91 -15.27
C SER A 7 -8.94 -27.07 -14.08
N ALA A 8 -10.23 -26.73 -14.00
CA ALA A 8 -10.78 -26.00 -12.86
C ALA A 8 -10.72 -26.82 -11.57
N ALA A 9 -11.06 -28.12 -11.62
CA ALA A 9 -10.97 -29.01 -10.47
C ALA A 9 -9.52 -29.20 -10.00
N LEU A 10 -8.58 -29.28 -10.92
CA LEU A 10 -7.15 -29.37 -10.62
C LEU A 10 -6.64 -28.07 -10.00
N VAL A 11 -7.00 -26.90 -10.55
CA VAL A 11 -6.67 -25.59 -9.99
C VAL A 11 -7.25 -25.41 -8.59
N VAL A 12 -8.53 -25.74 -8.40
CA VAL A 12 -9.21 -25.70 -7.10
C VAL A 12 -8.55 -26.66 -6.11
N GLY A 13 -8.24 -27.89 -6.52
CA GLY A 13 -7.52 -28.87 -5.69
C GLY A 13 -6.11 -28.42 -5.32
N THR A 14 -5.39 -27.76 -6.24
CA THR A 14 -4.05 -27.22 -5.97
C THR A 14 -4.12 -26.01 -5.04
N LEU A 15 -5.12 -25.14 -5.21
CA LEU A 15 -5.42 -24.04 -4.29
C LEU A 15 -5.74 -24.57 -2.88
N LEU A 16 -6.63 -25.56 -2.78
CA LEU A 16 -6.99 -26.20 -1.51
C LEU A 16 -5.80 -26.91 -0.84
N ALA A 17 -4.82 -27.39 -1.59
CA ALA A 17 -3.62 -28.04 -1.04
C ALA A 17 -2.54 -27.04 -0.56
N VAL A 18 -2.39 -25.90 -1.24
CA VAL A 18 -1.30 -24.93 -0.97
C VAL A 18 -1.74 -23.81 -0.01
N VAL A 19 -3.01 -23.42 -0.05
CA VAL A 19 -3.58 -22.35 0.78
C VAL A 19 -3.50 -22.65 2.29
N PRO A 20 -3.76 -23.87 2.80
CA PRO A 20 -3.79 -24.13 4.24
C PRO A 20 -2.47 -23.83 4.94
N GLY A 21 -1.33 -24.16 4.31
CA GLY A 21 0.00 -23.89 4.88
C GLY A 21 0.31 -22.39 4.97
N ARG A 22 -0.12 -21.60 3.97
CA ARG A 22 0.04 -20.14 3.97
C ARG A 22 -0.92 -19.45 4.95
N VAL A 23 -2.14 -19.95 5.03
CA VAL A 23 -3.15 -19.47 5.99
C VAL A 23 -2.69 -19.74 7.42
N LEU A 24 -2.14 -20.91 7.71
CA LEU A 24 -1.62 -21.23 9.05
C LEU A 24 -0.41 -20.37 9.43
N ALA A 25 0.47 -20.07 8.47
CA ALA A 25 1.59 -19.16 8.69
C ALA A 25 1.13 -17.72 8.96
N HIS A 26 0.12 -17.23 8.23
CA HIS A 26 -0.48 -15.91 8.45
C HIS A 26 -1.23 -15.83 9.79
N VAL A 27 -1.97 -16.89 10.17
CA VAL A 27 -2.63 -16.96 11.48
C VAL A 27 -1.59 -16.94 12.61
N ARG A 28 -0.47 -17.66 12.47
CA ARG A 28 0.65 -17.58 13.44
C ARG A 28 1.34 -16.22 13.47
N TYR A 29 1.30 -15.47 12.38
CA TYR A 29 1.84 -14.11 12.31
C TYR A 29 0.96 -13.09 13.06
N VAL A 30 -0.37 -13.21 12.94
CA VAL A 30 -1.31 -12.24 13.51
C VAL A 30 -1.75 -12.60 14.93
N THR A 31 -1.70 -13.88 15.31
CA THR A 31 -2.20 -14.35 16.61
C THR A 31 -1.04 -14.56 17.60
N PRO A 32 -1.08 -13.97 18.82
CA PRO A 32 -0.12 -14.31 19.86
C PRO A 32 -0.18 -15.81 20.20
N SER A 33 0.96 -16.38 20.61
CA SER A 33 1.23 -17.82 20.74
C SER A 33 0.26 -18.61 21.64
N GLU A 34 -0.59 -17.93 22.41
CA GLU A 34 -1.54 -18.54 23.36
C GLU A 34 -2.89 -18.92 22.72
N GLY A 35 -3.11 -18.63 21.43
CA GLY A 35 -4.41 -18.79 20.76
C GLY A 35 -4.55 -19.96 19.77
N ALA A 36 -3.48 -20.69 19.44
CA ALA A 36 -3.47 -21.62 18.30
C ALA A 36 -4.44 -22.81 18.42
N GLY A 37 -4.80 -23.24 19.64
CA GLY A 37 -5.79 -24.29 19.87
C GLY A 37 -7.24 -23.86 19.57
N ARG A 38 -7.52 -22.55 19.55
CA ARG A 38 -8.88 -22.00 19.47
C ARG A 38 -9.45 -21.98 18.05
N ALA A 39 -8.61 -22.00 17.02
CA ALA A 39 -9.05 -21.91 15.63
C ALA A 39 -9.69 -23.21 15.13
N ALA A 40 -9.15 -24.37 15.48
CA ALA A 40 -9.73 -25.67 15.13
C ALA A 40 -11.05 -25.91 15.88
N GLU A 41 -11.12 -25.49 17.14
CA GLU A 41 -12.33 -25.51 17.96
C GLU A 41 -13.41 -24.58 17.40
N LEU A 42 -13.03 -23.37 16.97
CA LEU A 42 -13.91 -22.43 16.29
C LEU A 42 -14.45 -23.01 14.96
N LEU A 43 -13.57 -23.59 14.13
CA LEU A 43 -13.98 -24.21 12.87
C LEU A 43 -14.89 -25.42 13.09
N GLY A 44 -14.59 -26.24 14.12
CA GLY A 44 -15.44 -27.34 14.56
C GLY A 44 -16.81 -26.85 15.04
N ALA A 45 -16.85 -25.76 15.83
CA ALA A 45 -18.09 -25.15 16.29
C ALA A 45 -18.93 -24.59 15.13
N VAL A 46 -18.31 -23.89 14.18
CA VAL A 46 -18.97 -23.36 12.97
C VAL A 46 -19.47 -24.50 12.08
N ALA A 47 -18.71 -25.59 11.93
CA ALA A 47 -19.11 -26.74 11.13
C ALA A 47 -20.23 -27.57 11.79
N SER A 48 -20.38 -27.48 13.11
CA SER A 48 -21.40 -28.21 13.88
C SER A 48 -22.70 -27.43 14.02
N ASP A 49 -22.69 -26.12 13.79
CA ASP A 49 -23.86 -25.26 13.83
C ASP A 49 -24.49 -25.11 12.43
N PRO A 50 -25.70 -25.67 12.19
CA PRO A 50 -26.36 -25.59 10.88
C PRO A 50 -26.72 -24.15 10.50
N LEU A 51 -26.95 -23.25 11.46
CA LEU A 51 -27.22 -21.84 11.20
C LEU A 51 -25.95 -21.13 10.73
N ALA A 52 -24.82 -21.38 11.38
CA ALA A 52 -23.53 -20.81 10.98
C ALA A 52 -23.13 -21.26 9.56
N LEU A 53 -23.33 -22.55 9.23
CA LEU A 53 -23.11 -23.06 7.88
C LEU A 53 -24.07 -22.43 6.85
N ALA A 54 -25.35 -22.27 7.18
CA ALA A 54 -26.33 -21.65 6.29
C ALA A 54 -26.01 -20.17 6.03
N LEU A 55 -25.58 -19.43 7.06
CA LEU A 55 -25.19 -18.03 6.94
C LEU A 55 -23.88 -17.88 6.14
N LEU A 56 -22.89 -18.72 6.41
CA LEU A 56 -21.60 -18.66 5.71
C LEU A 56 -21.74 -19.10 4.25
N GLY A 57 -22.40 -20.23 4.02
CA GLY A 57 -22.65 -20.75 2.68
C GLY A 57 -23.60 -19.86 1.88
N GLY A 58 -24.73 -19.49 2.48
CA GLY A 58 -25.73 -18.61 1.86
C GLY A 58 -25.18 -17.20 1.59
N GLY A 59 -24.43 -16.63 2.54
CA GLY A 59 -23.76 -15.35 2.35
C GLY A 59 -22.68 -15.40 1.27
N GLY A 60 -21.88 -16.46 1.24
CA GLY A 60 -20.87 -16.68 0.19
C GLY A 60 -21.48 -16.84 -1.20
N ILE A 61 -22.50 -17.68 -1.33
CA ILE A 61 -23.24 -17.89 -2.58
C ILE A 61 -23.97 -16.60 -2.99
N GLY A 62 -24.59 -15.91 -2.05
CA GLY A 62 -25.27 -14.64 -2.28
C GLY A 62 -24.32 -13.56 -2.76
N ALA A 63 -23.14 -13.42 -2.14
CA ALA A 63 -22.10 -12.50 -2.58
C ALA A 63 -21.56 -12.87 -3.97
N ALA A 64 -21.35 -14.16 -4.25
CA ALA A 64 -20.91 -14.63 -5.55
C ALA A 64 -21.96 -14.38 -6.64
N ALA A 65 -23.24 -14.63 -6.35
CA ALA A 65 -24.36 -14.37 -7.25
C ALA A 65 -24.56 -12.88 -7.49
N ALA A 66 -24.46 -12.06 -6.44
CA ALA A 66 -24.50 -10.60 -6.56
C ALA A 66 -23.32 -10.07 -7.38
N GLY A 67 -22.11 -10.60 -7.15
CA GLY A 67 -20.91 -10.27 -7.92
C GLY A 67 -21.04 -10.68 -9.39
N ALA A 68 -21.46 -11.91 -9.66
CA ALA A 68 -21.68 -12.41 -11.02
C ALA A 68 -22.81 -11.64 -11.73
N GLY A 69 -23.89 -11.33 -11.03
CA GLY A 69 -24.97 -10.48 -11.50
C GLY A 69 -24.45 -9.10 -11.87
N TRP A 70 -23.77 -8.43 -10.93
CA TRP A 70 -23.17 -7.11 -11.17
C TRP A 70 -22.20 -7.12 -12.37
N LEU A 71 -21.37 -8.14 -12.50
CA LEU A 71 -20.46 -8.34 -13.64
C LEU A 71 -21.20 -8.61 -14.95
N SER A 72 -22.37 -9.24 -14.92
CA SER A 72 -23.18 -9.53 -16.11
C SER A 72 -23.89 -8.31 -16.68
N TYR A 73 -24.20 -7.30 -15.85
CA TYR A 73 -24.92 -6.10 -16.27
C TYR A 73 -24.02 -4.93 -16.69
N ARG A 74 -22.71 -4.97 -16.37
CA ARG A 74 -21.79 -3.87 -16.70
C ARG A 74 -20.83 -4.21 -17.84
N PRO A 75 -20.57 -3.27 -18.76
CA PRO A 75 -19.44 -3.39 -19.68
C PRO A 75 -18.14 -3.19 -18.88
N LEU A 76 -17.64 -4.26 -18.25
CA LEU A 76 -16.39 -4.26 -17.47
C LEU A 76 -15.25 -3.54 -18.20
N ARG A 77 -15.19 -3.68 -19.53
CA ARG A 77 -14.19 -3.03 -20.38
C ARG A 77 -14.29 -1.50 -20.36
N ALA A 78 -15.49 -0.93 -20.33
CA ALA A 78 -15.69 0.52 -20.27
C ALA A 78 -15.34 1.07 -18.89
N ASP A 79 -15.75 0.37 -17.83
CA ASP A 79 -15.42 0.74 -16.45
C ASP A 79 -13.91 0.67 -16.20
N LEU A 80 -13.23 -0.38 -16.68
CA LEU A 80 -11.78 -0.50 -16.60
C LEU A 80 -11.05 0.59 -17.40
N ALA A 81 -11.60 1.00 -18.55
CA ALA A 81 -11.03 2.10 -19.32
C ALA A 81 -11.13 3.42 -18.55
N VAL A 82 -12.28 3.72 -17.95
CA VAL A 82 -12.46 4.91 -17.11
C VAL A 82 -11.56 4.85 -15.87
N LEU A 83 -11.52 3.70 -15.18
CA LEU A 83 -10.67 3.50 -14.01
C LEU A 83 -9.19 3.72 -14.35
N ARG A 84 -8.72 3.20 -15.48
CA ARG A 84 -7.34 3.39 -15.94
C ARG A 84 -7.03 4.86 -16.15
N THR A 85 -7.90 5.59 -16.86
CA THR A 85 -7.73 7.03 -17.07
C THR A 85 -7.69 7.80 -15.74
N MET A 86 -8.51 7.39 -14.76
CA MET A 86 -8.48 8.00 -13.43
C MET A 86 -7.19 7.65 -12.68
N LEU A 87 -6.72 6.40 -12.74
CA LEU A 87 -5.48 5.96 -12.08
C LEU A 87 -4.23 6.61 -12.68
N GLU A 88 -4.19 6.81 -14.01
CA GLU A 88 -3.10 7.53 -14.69
C GLU A 88 -2.93 8.95 -14.15
N SER A 89 -4.00 9.60 -13.67
CA SER A 89 -3.89 10.92 -13.02
C SER A 89 -3.15 10.90 -11.68
N TYR A 90 -3.00 9.72 -11.06
CA TYR A 90 -2.28 9.53 -9.80
C TYR A 90 -0.84 9.06 -9.96
N ASP A 91 -0.34 8.85 -11.19
CA ASP A 91 1.01 8.34 -11.43
C ASP A 91 2.10 9.19 -10.74
N ASP A 92 1.91 10.51 -10.68
CA ASP A 92 2.81 11.44 -9.99
C ASP A 92 2.81 11.25 -8.45
N LEU A 93 1.73 10.72 -7.88
CA LEU A 93 1.61 10.43 -6.45
C LEU A 93 2.18 9.06 -6.07
N VAL A 94 2.29 8.13 -7.03
CA VAL A 94 2.73 6.74 -6.77
C VAL A 94 4.06 6.68 -5.99
N PRO A 95 5.11 7.45 -6.32
CA PRO A 95 6.38 7.34 -5.60
C PRO A 95 6.33 7.93 -4.18
N TRP A 96 5.42 8.88 -3.93
CA TRP A 96 5.16 9.38 -2.59
C TRP A 96 4.37 8.37 -1.76
N LEU A 97 3.30 7.80 -2.34
CA LEU A 97 2.50 6.73 -1.71
C LEU A 97 3.36 5.51 -1.38
N ALA A 98 4.26 5.10 -2.27
CA ALA A 98 5.18 3.98 -2.04
C ALA A 98 6.09 4.23 -0.82
N ARG A 99 6.60 5.46 -0.66
CA ARG A 99 7.40 5.83 0.52
C ARG A 99 6.61 5.80 1.79
N LEU A 100 5.37 6.29 1.77
CA LEU A 100 4.51 6.25 2.95
C LEU A 100 4.13 4.82 3.33
N ALA A 101 3.75 4.01 2.34
CA ALA A 101 3.32 2.63 2.56
C ALA A 101 4.42 1.77 3.21
N ILE A 102 5.69 2.02 2.90
CA ILE A 102 6.83 1.29 3.47
C ILE A 102 7.41 1.99 4.71
N GLY A 103 7.55 3.31 4.64
CA GLY A 103 8.19 4.10 5.69
C GLY A 103 7.37 4.17 6.98
N LEU A 104 6.05 4.37 6.90
CA LEU A 104 5.20 4.47 8.10
C LEU A 104 5.19 3.18 8.92
N PRO A 105 4.95 1.98 8.34
CA PRO A 105 5.06 0.74 9.10
C PRO A 105 6.45 0.51 9.68
N MET A 106 7.52 0.92 8.97
CA MET A 106 8.88 0.74 9.42
C MET A 106 9.22 1.62 10.64
N VAL A 107 8.74 2.87 10.66
CA VAL A 107 8.82 3.73 11.85
C VAL A 107 8.05 3.09 13.01
N GLY A 108 6.84 2.57 12.76
CA GLY A 108 6.03 1.88 13.76
C GLY A 108 6.75 0.67 14.35
N ALA A 109 7.33 -0.20 13.51
CA ALA A 109 8.13 -1.35 13.90
C ALA A 109 9.38 -0.94 14.72
N GLY A 110 10.00 0.18 14.36
CA GLY A 110 11.09 0.77 15.13
C GLY A 110 10.66 1.20 16.53
N PHE A 111 9.46 1.75 16.72
CA PHE A 111 8.96 2.11 18.06
C PHE A 111 8.59 0.91 18.93
N THR A 112 8.16 -0.19 18.33
CA THR A 112 7.85 -1.42 19.05
C THR A 112 9.10 -2.27 19.33
N GLY A 113 10.17 -2.12 18.54
CA GLY A 113 11.45 -2.80 18.74
C GLY A 113 11.56 -4.15 18.03
N TYR A 114 10.82 -4.35 16.93
CA TYR A 114 10.95 -5.51 16.06
C TYR A 114 11.36 -5.11 14.63
N LEU A 115 11.97 -6.03 13.90
CA LEU A 115 12.47 -5.81 12.56
C LEU A 115 11.46 -6.33 11.52
N PHE A 116 10.66 -5.42 10.93
CA PHE A 116 9.60 -5.67 9.93
C PHE A 116 8.40 -6.52 10.40
N SER A 117 8.65 -7.61 11.12
CA SER A 117 7.66 -8.59 11.60
C SER A 117 7.71 -8.68 13.13
N PRO A 118 6.57 -8.78 13.83
CA PRO A 118 6.54 -9.03 15.27
C PRO A 118 7.22 -10.33 15.70
N ALA A 119 7.36 -11.30 14.79
CA ALA A 119 8.09 -12.55 15.05
C ALA A 119 9.62 -12.37 15.04
N ALA A 120 10.13 -11.21 14.62
CA ALA A 120 11.54 -10.87 14.55
C ALA A 120 11.89 -9.75 15.54
N THR A 121 11.75 -10.02 16.83
CA THR A 121 12.11 -9.08 17.90
C THR A 121 13.62 -8.99 18.08
N ALA A 122 14.08 -7.88 18.70
CA ALA A 122 15.49 -7.68 19.02
C ALA A 122 16.10 -8.83 19.84
N ASP A 123 15.35 -9.34 20.81
CA ASP A 123 15.77 -10.47 21.65
C ASP A 123 15.96 -11.75 20.84
N LEU A 124 15.12 -12.00 19.83
CA LEU A 124 15.25 -13.17 18.95
C LEU A 124 16.42 -13.04 17.97
N LEU A 125 16.76 -11.83 17.55
CA LEU A 125 17.87 -11.58 16.62
C LEU A 125 19.23 -11.49 17.33
N GLY A 126 19.28 -11.48 18.66
CA GLY A 126 20.52 -11.31 19.43
C GLY A 126 21.17 -9.93 19.25
N LEU A 127 20.40 -8.93 18.81
CA LEU A 127 20.86 -7.57 18.56
C LEU A 127 20.42 -6.63 19.69
N PRO A 128 21.19 -5.58 20.00
CA PRO A 128 20.79 -4.60 20.99
C PRO A 128 19.50 -3.90 20.56
N GLY A 129 18.46 -3.93 21.42
CA GLY A 129 17.15 -3.31 21.17
C GLY A 129 17.21 -1.85 20.67
N PRO A 130 18.06 -0.96 21.23
CA PRO A 130 18.21 0.40 20.74
C PRO A 130 18.63 0.51 19.27
N LEU A 131 19.43 -0.44 18.77
CA LEU A 131 19.91 -0.44 17.39
C LEU A 131 18.78 -0.72 16.40
N ILE A 132 17.91 -1.70 16.69
CA ILE A 132 16.75 -2.00 15.85
C ILE A 132 15.79 -0.81 15.83
N ARG A 133 15.58 -0.17 16.99
CA ARG A 133 14.73 1.03 17.10
C ARG A 133 15.27 2.17 16.25
N LEU A 134 16.56 2.48 16.39
CA LEU A 134 17.22 3.55 15.63
C LEU A 134 17.21 3.25 14.12
N TYR A 135 17.44 2.00 13.73
CA TYR A 135 17.37 1.57 12.34
C TYR A 135 15.95 1.73 11.76
N GLY A 136 14.93 1.18 12.43
CA GLY A 136 13.54 1.23 12.00
C GLY A 136 13.02 2.67 11.88
N ILE A 137 13.25 3.46 12.93
CA ILE A 137 12.85 4.88 12.95
C ILE A 137 13.66 5.69 11.94
N GLY A 138 14.98 5.51 11.88
CA GLY A 138 15.86 6.29 11.01
C GLY A 138 15.58 6.05 9.53
N VAL A 139 15.59 4.79 9.09
CA VAL A 139 15.33 4.44 7.68
C VAL A 139 13.87 4.77 7.31
N GLY A 140 12.91 4.45 8.18
CA GLY A 140 11.51 4.78 7.97
C GLY A 140 11.29 6.29 7.83
N PHE A 141 11.92 7.10 8.68
CA PHE A 141 11.88 8.55 8.59
C PHE A 141 12.50 9.08 7.29
N LEU A 142 13.69 8.61 6.92
CA LEU A 142 14.33 9.02 5.66
C LEU A 142 13.43 8.74 4.46
N LEU A 143 12.74 7.60 4.44
CA LEU A 143 11.79 7.24 3.39
C LEU A 143 10.58 8.16 3.37
N VAL A 144 9.91 8.36 4.51
CA VAL A 144 8.70 9.21 4.61
C VAL A 144 8.99 10.65 4.18
N PHE A 145 10.09 11.23 4.65
CA PHE A 145 10.47 12.61 4.33
C PHE A 145 11.12 12.76 2.95
N GLY A 146 11.43 11.66 2.27
CA GLY A 146 12.03 11.70 0.94
C GLY A 146 13.51 12.05 0.92
N PHE A 147 14.23 11.90 2.04
CA PHE A 147 15.67 12.13 2.10
C PHE A 147 16.43 10.88 1.66
N ALA A 148 17.37 11.05 0.73
CA ALA A 148 18.22 9.98 0.21
C ALA A 148 17.44 8.70 -0.12
N THR A 149 16.25 8.83 -0.73
CA THR A 149 15.25 7.75 -0.87
C THR A 149 15.80 6.44 -1.41
N ARG A 150 16.67 6.51 -2.41
CA ARG A 150 17.34 5.32 -2.97
C ARG A 150 18.28 4.67 -1.95
N LEU A 151 19.07 5.46 -1.23
CA LEU A 151 19.98 4.95 -0.21
C LEU A 151 19.22 4.38 0.99
N ALA A 152 18.15 5.05 1.42
CA ALA A 152 17.29 4.56 2.49
C ALA A 152 16.57 3.26 2.09
N ALA A 153 16.11 3.14 0.84
CA ALA A 153 15.54 1.90 0.33
C ALA A 153 16.57 0.77 0.20
N LEU A 154 17.81 1.08 -0.23
CA LEU A 154 18.91 0.12 -0.21
C LEU A 154 19.22 -0.34 1.21
N ALA A 155 19.32 0.57 2.17
CA ALA A 155 19.56 0.25 3.57
C ALA A 155 18.44 -0.65 4.11
N GLY A 156 17.18 -0.30 3.81
CA GLY A 156 15.99 -1.11 4.09
C GLY A 156 16.10 -2.54 3.58
N LEU A 157 16.44 -2.68 2.29
CA LEU A 157 16.57 -3.96 1.61
C LEU A 157 17.73 -4.80 2.16
N VAL A 158 18.89 -4.16 2.40
CA VAL A 158 20.05 -4.83 3.02
C VAL A 158 19.69 -5.31 4.42
N GLY A 159 19.03 -4.49 5.23
CA GLY A 159 18.59 -4.91 6.56
C GLY A 159 17.55 -6.04 6.51
N TYR A 160 16.70 -6.09 5.48
CA TYR A 160 15.81 -7.23 5.26
C TYR A 160 16.58 -8.51 4.95
N VAL A 161 17.55 -8.47 4.02
CA VAL A 161 18.37 -9.63 3.63
C VAL A 161 19.21 -10.13 4.81
N VAL A 162 19.83 -9.21 5.55
CA VAL A 162 20.61 -9.52 6.76
C VAL A 162 19.70 -10.12 7.83
N GLY A 163 18.55 -9.50 8.11
CA GLY A 163 17.58 -10.02 9.08
C GLY A 163 17.08 -11.41 8.71
N LEU A 164 16.86 -11.68 7.41
CA LEU A 164 16.43 -12.98 6.90
C LEU A 164 17.49 -14.07 7.12
N ALA A 165 18.78 -13.71 7.07
CA ALA A 165 19.87 -14.63 7.39
C ALA A 165 19.89 -15.04 8.88
N PHE A 166 19.41 -14.18 9.78
CA PHE A 166 19.31 -14.46 11.21
C PHE A 166 17.98 -15.12 11.61
N SER A 167 16.89 -14.78 10.92
CA SER A 167 15.56 -15.33 11.22
C SER A 167 14.74 -15.58 9.95
N PRO A 168 14.40 -16.85 9.65
CA PRO A 168 13.55 -17.17 8.50
C PRO A 168 12.10 -16.68 8.68
N ALA A 169 11.73 -16.23 9.89
CA ALA A 169 10.42 -15.65 10.15
C ALA A 169 10.17 -14.34 9.38
N LEU A 170 11.22 -13.67 8.87
CA LEU A 170 11.10 -12.49 8.01
C LEU A 170 10.49 -12.82 6.63
N LEU A 171 10.38 -14.09 6.25
CA LEU A 171 9.61 -14.50 5.07
C LEU A 171 8.12 -14.13 5.20
N LEU A 172 7.62 -13.92 6.41
CA LEU A 172 6.25 -13.43 6.64
C LEU A 172 6.07 -11.96 6.22
N ALA A 173 7.17 -11.19 6.19
CA ALA A 173 7.20 -9.78 5.83
C ALA A 173 7.76 -9.57 4.40
N LEU A 174 7.46 -10.50 3.48
CA LEU A 174 7.95 -10.45 2.10
C LEU A 174 7.45 -9.22 1.32
N GLU A 175 6.39 -8.57 1.77
CA GLU A 175 5.85 -7.34 1.16
C GLU A 175 6.83 -6.16 1.15
N TYR A 176 7.82 -6.16 2.05
CA TYR A 176 8.84 -5.10 2.10
C TYR A 176 9.82 -5.17 0.93
N VAL A 177 10.09 -6.36 0.38
CA VAL A 177 11.02 -6.55 -0.76
C VAL A 177 10.54 -5.83 -2.02
N PRO A 178 9.33 -6.12 -2.57
CA PRO A 178 8.84 -5.39 -3.73
C PRO A 178 8.62 -3.90 -3.42
N GLY A 179 8.30 -3.54 -2.17
CA GLY A 179 8.19 -2.15 -1.74
C GLY A 179 9.51 -1.37 -1.85
N PHE A 180 10.60 -1.92 -1.31
CA PHE A 180 11.93 -1.30 -1.43
C PHE A 180 12.40 -1.27 -2.88
N LEU A 181 12.19 -2.35 -3.65
CA LEU A 181 12.52 -2.38 -5.07
C LEU A 181 11.76 -1.31 -5.86
N ALA A 182 10.46 -1.13 -5.60
CA ALA A 182 9.66 -0.08 -6.22
C ALA A 182 10.24 1.31 -5.89
N ILE A 183 10.63 1.57 -4.65
CA ILE A 183 11.23 2.85 -4.25
C ILE A 183 12.60 3.06 -4.92
N LEU A 184 13.41 2.01 -5.10
CA LEU A 184 14.69 2.10 -5.80
C LEU A 184 14.52 2.51 -7.27
N VAL A 185 13.53 1.92 -7.94
CA VAL A 185 13.19 2.21 -9.34
C VAL A 185 12.59 3.61 -9.48
N LEU A 186 11.59 3.94 -8.66
CA LEU A 186 10.84 5.21 -8.74
C LEU A 186 11.63 6.42 -8.23
N GLY A 187 12.49 6.23 -7.22
CA GLY A 187 13.34 7.28 -6.65
C GLY A 187 12.59 8.46 -6.00
N ALA A 188 13.25 9.61 -5.96
CA ALA A 188 12.74 10.85 -5.40
C ALA A 188 11.79 11.58 -6.39
N ALA A 189 10.53 11.16 -6.52
CA ALA A 189 9.49 12.00 -7.12
C ALA A 189 9.33 13.35 -6.40
N VAL A 190 9.17 14.36 -7.25
CA VAL A 190 8.80 15.74 -6.93
C VAL A 190 7.27 15.80 -6.85
N PRO A 191 6.67 16.49 -5.85
CA PRO A 191 5.23 16.73 -5.84
C PRO A 191 4.85 17.56 -7.07
N ALA A 192 4.02 16.95 -7.91
CA ALA A 192 3.33 17.46 -9.10
C ALA A 192 3.92 18.72 -9.75
N ARG A 193 4.48 18.50 -10.93
CA ARG A 193 4.73 19.52 -11.94
C ARG A 193 3.41 20.28 -12.17
N THR A 194 3.42 21.58 -11.93
CA THR A 194 2.55 22.58 -12.57
C THR A 194 2.76 22.57 -14.09
N THR A 195 2.66 21.41 -14.75
CA THR A 195 2.65 21.30 -16.20
C THR A 195 1.24 21.60 -16.66
N CYS A 196 1.04 22.86 -17.02
CA CYS A 196 0.19 23.18 -18.14
C CYS A 196 0.72 22.45 -19.38
N SER A 197 0.34 21.19 -19.57
CA SER A 197 0.56 20.45 -20.83
C SER A 197 -0.63 19.54 -21.10
N HIS A 198 -1.77 20.16 -21.35
CA HIS A 198 -2.71 19.60 -22.30
C HIS A 198 -2.96 20.67 -23.36
N GLY A 199 -2.27 20.48 -24.50
CA GLY A 199 -2.47 21.28 -25.70
C GLY A 199 -3.87 21.03 -26.24
N SER A 200 -4.80 21.90 -25.88
CA SER A 200 -5.93 22.24 -26.74
C SER A 200 -5.50 23.40 -27.63
N ARG A 201 -5.73 23.22 -28.93
CA ARG A 201 -5.43 24.10 -30.08
C ARG A 201 -5.39 25.61 -29.75
N PRO A 202 -4.46 26.39 -30.33
CA PRO A 202 -4.52 27.84 -30.20
C PRO A 202 -5.86 28.37 -30.74
N PRO A 203 -6.55 29.28 -30.03
CA PRO A 203 -7.70 29.96 -30.59
C PRO A 203 -7.27 30.75 -31.83
N ARG A 204 -8.05 30.66 -32.91
CA ARG A 204 -7.86 31.41 -34.16
C ARG A 204 -8.27 32.89 -34.05
N GLU A 205 -8.38 33.43 -32.84
CA GLU A 205 -8.82 34.80 -32.63
C GLU A 205 -7.70 35.64 -32.00
N PRO A 206 -7.48 36.87 -32.49
CA PRO A 206 -6.51 37.77 -31.88
C PRO A 206 -6.96 38.11 -30.44
N PRO A 207 -6.02 38.18 -29.49
CA PRO A 207 -6.35 38.42 -28.09
C PRO A 207 -6.99 39.80 -27.92
N THR A 208 -8.24 39.82 -27.49
CA THR A 208 -8.82 41.00 -26.86
C THR A 208 -8.09 41.24 -25.54
N SER A 209 -7.68 42.49 -25.31
CA SER A 209 -6.85 42.92 -24.20
C SER A 209 -7.44 42.49 -22.84
N GLY A 210 -6.86 41.47 -22.21
CA GLY A 210 -7.26 41.11 -20.84
C GLY A 210 -6.87 39.72 -20.33
N SER A 211 -6.45 38.78 -21.17
CA SER A 211 -6.03 37.46 -20.69
C SER A 211 -4.54 37.45 -20.30
N THR A 212 -4.29 37.50 -18.99
CA THR A 212 -2.93 37.30 -18.46
C THR A 212 -2.58 35.81 -18.53
N PRO A 213 -1.41 35.41 -19.07
CA PRO A 213 -0.96 34.02 -19.00
C PRO A 213 -0.81 33.58 -17.55
N CYS A 214 -1.07 32.30 -17.30
CA CYS A 214 -0.87 31.65 -16.01
C CYS A 214 0.59 31.82 -15.59
N GLY A 215 0.87 32.77 -14.69
CA GLY A 215 2.25 33.11 -14.33
C GLY A 215 2.49 34.41 -13.56
N SER A 216 1.49 35.26 -13.33
CA SER A 216 1.73 36.54 -12.62
C SER A 216 0.89 36.76 -11.35
N ARG A 217 0.19 35.73 -10.84
CA ARG A 217 -0.67 35.90 -9.64
C ARG A 217 0.09 35.77 -8.32
N TRP A 218 1.28 35.18 -8.30
CA TRP A 218 2.08 35.03 -7.07
C TRP A 218 2.95 36.25 -6.73
N HIS A 219 3.22 37.15 -7.68
CA HIS A 219 4.00 38.37 -7.42
C HIS A 219 3.15 39.59 -6.98
N ARG A 220 1.82 39.50 -7.03
CA ARG A 220 0.91 40.61 -6.64
C ARG A 220 0.34 40.50 -5.23
N SER A 221 0.48 39.37 -4.55
CA SER A 221 0.02 39.18 -3.16
C SER A 221 1.04 39.62 -2.11
N ALA A 222 2.32 39.84 -2.49
CA ALA A 222 3.36 40.29 -1.57
C ALA A 222 3.40 41.83 -1.38
N SER A 223 2.71 42.61 -2.22
CA SER A 223 2.70 44.08 -2.15
C SER A 223 1.43 44.69 -1.54
N ALA A 224 0.51 43.86 -1.03
CA ALA A 224 -0.77 44.31 -0.47
C ALA A 224 -0.76 44.55 1.06
N TRP A 225 0.36 44.31 1.74
CA TRP A 225 0.57 44.70 3.15
C TRP A 225 1.29 46.05 3.22
N ARG A 226 0.55 47.15 2.97
CA ARG A 226 0.91 48.46 3.51
C ARG A 226 0.02 48.69 4.73
N PRO A 227 0.56 48.81 5.95
CA PRO A 227 -0.23 49.26 7.09
C PRO A 227 -0.68 50.71 6.81
N GLY A 228 -2.00 50.94 6.80
CA GLY A 228 -2.58 52.28 6.74
C GLY A 228 -2.31 53.06 8.05
N PRO A 229 -2.31 54.40 8.01
CA PRO A 229 -1.99 55.21 9.18
C PRO A 229 -3.07 55.07 10.25
N ILE A 230 -2.62 54.85 11.48
CA ILE A 230 -3.45 54.85 12.70
C ILE A 230 -3.98 56.27 12.90
N SER A 231 -5.28 56.49 12.72
CA SER A 231 -5.95 57.72 13.15
C SER A 231 -6.44 57.57 14.58
N SER A 232 -5.81 58.30 15.50
CA SER A 232 -6.25 58.49 16.87
C SER A 232 -7.51 59.37 16.93
N ARG A 233 -8.59 58.85 17.53
CA ARG A 233 -9.58 59.64 18.28
C ARG A 233 -10.07 58.80 19.46
#